data_AF-A0A834MSS0-F1
#
_entry.id   AF-A0A834MSS0-F1
#
_cell.length_a   1.000
_cell.length_b   1.000
_cell.length_c   1.000
_cell.angle_alpha   90.00
_cell.angle_beta   90.00
_cell.angle_gamma   90.00
#
_symmetry.space_group_name_H-M   'P 1'
#
loop_
_entity.id
_entity.type
_entity.pdbx_description
1 polymer ?
#
loop_
_entity_poly.entity_id
_entity_poly.type
_entity_poly.pdbx_seq_one_letter_code
_entity_poly.pdbx_strand_id
1 'polypeptide(L)'
;MLYELHFIGDQQIPFIIDICKLNGPRSAIILYSESIKEMEMKTMMFRWMRALSREGVASTKLHFSQLHESSYYVKEIARPYYIALISNFNAINEFSLATNTFDMSSAVWLVIFIYEENSTDYCHNPPGNIFHLRFNSEMLVRCGTENILREWYSIDTNQIEIMDVATWSLDKGITKMVPDFLYERRYNLQGFIMKAVTVKSSSFTNVKKDGESYSMYREIFRELCVTLNFSLEIVSETEEYGRWNPEEKSWTGAIAELYAGRADISLSGFSITSARLNAVDFTHPVFKTKNFLVIREPEKFGIKWSSYFQTFTNTVWIAILGILMTASILLIFPKIKSGIDRKIGYLFIDNFLEIWGIFCQQGLADFSGGSSLRIAYFSIFLLVTVLSAAYSASLISLLTSLSLILPFDSFESFVKEGTHRLTVIRGTADYDKFANSADPLSKNVMKLMLEEEKLPLNVQEGFKNIVMKLRDKISTMDYSYVDREDIGSKIILEPIFFSTYDGYMIILRENKEFTLLKF
;
A
#
# COMPACT_ATOMS: atom_id res chain seq x y z
N MET A 1 -48.40 39.07 1.52
CA MET A 1 -48.01 38.71 0.14
C MET A 1 -47.01 39.68 -0.51
N LEU A 2 -47.41 40.78 -1.19
CA LEU A 2 -46.48 41.64 -1.97
C LEU A 2 -45.33 42.30 -1.16
N TYR A 3 -45.55 42.59 0.12
CA TYR A 3 -44.53 43.21 0.99
C TYR A 3 -43.60 42.17 1.67
N GLU A 4 -44.07 40.94 1.85
CA GLU A 4 -43.35 39.88 2.56
C GLU A 4 -42.29 39.22 1.66
N LEU A 5 -42.62 38.94 0.40
CA LEU A 5 -41.65 38.45 -0.59
C LEU A 5 -40.51 39.47 -0.84
N HIS A 6 -40.84 40.77 -0.80
CA HIS A 6 -39.86 41.84 -0.96
C HIS A 6 -38.89 41.92 0.23
N PHE A 7 -39.38 41.67 1.45
CA PHE A 7 -38.60 41.66 2.69
C PHE A 7 -37.74 40.40 2.84
N ILE A 8 -38.27 39.24 2.45
CA ILE A 8 -37.56 37.94 2.50
C ILE A 8 -36.40 37.93 1.50
N GLY A 9 -36.58 38.48 0.29
CA GLY A 9 -35.54 38.49 -0.75
C GLY A 9 -34.30 39.33 -0.41
N ASP A 10 -34.47 40.47 0.25
CA ASP A 10 -33.36 41.37 0.61
C ASP A 10 -32.62 40.89 1.88
N GLN A 11 -33.28 40.17 2.80
CA GLN A 11 -32.62 39.52 3.95
C GLN A 11 -31.81 38.27 3.58
N GLN A 12 -32.11 37.62 2.46
CA GLN A 12 -31.37 36.44 2.01
C GLN A 12 -30.04 36.77 1.30
N ILE A 13 -29.86 37.99 0.80
CA ILE A 13 -28.61 38.39 0.11
C ILE A 13 -27.39 38.32 1.03
N PRO A 14 -27.39 38.94 2.23
CA PRO A 14 -26.24 38.85 3.13
C PRO A 14 -25.92 37.40 3.52
N PHE A 15 -26.96 36.59 3.75
CA PHE A 15 -26.81 35.16 4.03
C PHE A 15 -26.10 34.39 2.91
N ILE A 16 -26.54 34.56 1.67
CA ILE A 16 -25.94 33.87 0.51
C ILE A 16 -24.48 34.30 0.33
N ILE A 17 -24.19 35.59 0.53
CA ILE A 17 -22.82 36.10 0.47
C ILE A 17 -21.97 35.46 1.56
N ASP A 18 -22.45 35.39 2.81
CA ASP A 18 -21.71 34.81 3.92
C ASP A 18 -21.44 33.32 3.72
N ILE A 19 -22.41 32.55 3.20
CA ILE A 19 -22.20 31.14 2.88
C ILE A 19 -21.20 30.99 1.72
N CYS A 20 -21.30 31.80 0.68
CA CYS A 20 -20.33 31.79 -0.40
C CYS A 20 -18.93 32.13 0.11
N LYS A 21 -18.78 33.06 1.06
CA LYS A 21 -17.50 33.34 1.71
C LYS A 21 -16.97 32.14 2.50
N LEU A 22 -17.85 31.39 3.15
CA LEU A 22 -17.50 30.19 3.91
C LEU A 22 -16.96 29.07 3.01
N ASN A 23 -17.64 28.81 1.89
CA ASN A 23 -17.31 27.70 0.99
C ASN A 23 -16.30 28.07 -0.10
N GLY A 24 -16.06 29.38 -0.32
CA GLY A 24 -15.13 29.91 -1.32
C GLY A 24 -15.36 29.51 -2.78
N PRO A 25 -16.61 29.41 -3.30
CA PRO A 25 -16.83 28.99 -4.67
C PRO A 25 -16.40 30.09 -5.65
N ARG A 26 -15.69 29.70 -6.72
CA ARG A 26 -15.36 30.62 -7.83
C ARG A 26 -16.55 30.90 -8.75
N SER A 27 -17.52 29.98 -8.77
CA SER A 27 -18.75 30.10 -9.55
C SER A 27 -19.92 29.43 -8.85
N ALA A 28 -21.13 29.99 -8.98
CA ALA A 28 -22.37 29.46 -8.43
C ALA A 28 -23.44 29.31 -9.51
N ILE A 29 -24.19 28.22 -9.47
CA ILE A 29 -25.31 27.95 -10.38
C ILE A 29 -26.61 28.03 -9.59
N ILE A 30 -27.48 28.97 -9.94
CA ILE A 30 -28.79 29.15 -9.28
C ILE A 30 -29.82 28.29 -10.02
N LEU A 31 -30.43 27.36 -9.30
CA LEU A 31 -31.44 26.43 -9.81
C LEU A 31 -32.83 26.83 -9.32
N TYR A 32 -33.81 26.80 -10.22
CA TYR A 32 -35.18 27.19 -9.91
C TYR A 32 -36.19 26.43 -10.76
N SER A 33 -37.43 26.32 -10.25
CA SER A 33 -38.52 25.65 -10.95
C SER A 33 -39.00 26.42 -12.19
N GLU A 34 -39.41 25.68 -13.23
CA GLU A 34 -40.05 26.27 -14.42
C GLU A 34 -41.42 26.88 -14.11
N SER A 35 -42.07 26.37 -13.07
CA SER A 35 -43.39 26.84 -12.61
C SER A 35 -43.37 28.26 -12.02
N ILE A 36 -42.18 28.82 -11.76
CA ILE A 36 -42.01 30.19 -11.24
C ILE A 36 -42.33 31.20 -12.35
N LYS A 37 -43.60 31.61 -12.40
CA LYS A 37 -44.11 32.65 -13.31
C LYS A 37 -44.00 34.07 -12.72
N GLU A 38 -43.73 34.19 -11.43
CA GLU A 38 -43.72 35.48 -10.74
C GLU A 38 -42.51 36.35 -11.13
N MET A 39 -42.80 37.57 -11.57
CA MET A 39 -41.80 38.58 -11.95
C MET A 39 -40.88 38.96 -10.78
N GLU A 40 -41.36 38.80 -9.54
CA GLU A 40 -40.64 39.09 -8.30
C GLU A 40 -39.50 38.11 -8.04
N MET A 41 -39.73 36.80 -8.21
CA MET A 41 -38.70 35.77 -8.02
C MET A 41 -37.56 35.93 -9.03
N LYS A 42 -37.89 36.26 -10.29
CA LYS A 42 -36.89 36.58 -11.32
C LYS A 42 -36.07 37.81 -10.94
N THR A 43 -36.71 38.83 -10.39
CA THR A 43 -36.04 40.05 -9.92
C THR A 43 -35.12 39.76 -8.73
N MET A 44 -35.55 38.91 -7.79
CA MET A 44 -34.75 38.44 -6.66
C MET A 44 -33.47 37.74 -7.14
N MET A 45 -33.59 36.78 -8.06
CA MET A 45 -32.43 36.09 -8.63
C MET A 45 -31.44 37.04 -9.32
N PHE A 46 -31.93 38.05 -10.05
CA PHE A 46 -31.06 39.07 -10.66
C PHE A 46 -30.30 39.89 -9.60
N ARG A 47 -30.94 40.22 -8.47
CA ARG A 47 -30.27 40.90 -7.36
C ARG A 47 -29.19 40.01 -6.72
N TRP A 48 -29.48 38.72 -6.53
CA TRP A 48 -28.52 37.76 -6.00
C TRP A 48 -27.31 37.59 -6.89
N MET A 49 -27.52 37.40 -8.20
CA MET A 49 -26.42 37.32 -9.18
C MET A 49 -25.57 38.59 -9.18
N ARG A 50 -26.20 39.77 -9.08
CA ARG A 50 -25.47 41.05 -9.00
C ARG A 50 -24.66 41.15 -7.70
N ALA A 51 -25.19 40.67 -6.59
CA ALA A 51 -24.51 40.66 -5.30
C ALA A 51 -23.32 39.70 -5.30
N LEU A 52 -23.50 38.47 -5.80
CA LEU A 52 -22.44 37.48 -5.99
C LEU A 52 -21.32 38.01 -6.90
N SER A 53 -21.69 38.67 -8.00
CA SER A 53 -20.72 39.27 -8.93
C SER A 53 -19.88 40.37 -8.28
N ARG A 54 -20.42 41.13 -7.32
CA ARG A 54 -19.65 42.14 -6.56
C ARG A 54 -18.61 41.50 -5.64
N GLU A 55 -18.88 40.30 -5.15
CA GLU A 55 -17.96 39.50 -4.33
C GLU A 55 -17.02 38.63 -5.19
N GLY A 56 -17.05 38.78 -6.53
CA GLY A 56 -16.18 38.05 -7.45
C GLY A 56 -16.63 36.62 -7.78
N VAL A 57 -17.86 36.23 -7.41
CA VAL A 57 -18.42 34.91 -7.72
C VAL A 57 -19.21 34.99 -9.03
N ALA A 58 -18.73 34.30 -10.07
CA ALA A 58 -19.46 34.21 -11.33
C ALA A 58 -20.75 33.40 -11.13
N SER A 59 -21.89 33.90 -11.60
CA SER A 59 -23.17 33.21 -11.42
C SER A 59 -23.94 33.04 -12.72
N THR A 60 -24.60 31.90 -12.84
CA THR A 60 -25.55 31.60 -13.91
C THR A 60 -26.82 31.00 -13.32
N LYS A 61 -27.92 31.02 -14.09
CA LYS A 61 -29.20 30.45 -13.66
C LYS A 61 -29.61 29.35 -14.63
N LEU A 62 -30.15 28.27 -14.08
CA LEU A 62 -30.66 27.13 -14.83
C LEU A 62 -31.99 26.67 -14.23
N HIS A 63 -32.84 26.09 -15.06
CA HIS A 63 -34.01 25.39 -14.57
C HIS A 63 -33.63 24.01 -14.01
N PHE A 64 -34.44 23.46 -13.09
CA PHE A 64 -34.20 22.10 -12.58
C PHE A 64 -34.12 21.06 -13.70
N SER A 65 -34.94 21.19 -14.74
CA SER A 65 -34.91 20.34 -15.95
C SER A 65 -33.57 20.38 -16.70
N GLN A 66 -32.82 21.48 -16.58
CA GLN A 66 -31.54 21.71 -17.24
C GLN A 66 -30.34 21.34 -16.37
N LEU A 67 -30.55 20.74 -15.19
CA LEU A 67 -29.47 20.34 -14.29
C LEU A 67 -28.43 19.44 -14.97
N HIS A 68 -28.83 18.61 -15.93
CA HIS A 68 -27.89 17.77 -16.66
C HIS A 68 -27.01 18.54 -17.66
N GLU A 69 -27.42 19.72 -18.12
CA GLU A 69 -26.59 20.56 -18.99
C GLU A 69 -25.34 21.04 -18.24
N SER A 70 -25.43 21.22 -16.91
CA SER A 70 -24.28 21.59 -16.07
C SER A 70 -23.37 20.41 -15.71
N SER A 71 -23.67 19.19 -16.16
CA SER A 71 -22.80 18.02 -15.95
C SER A 71 -21.41 18.15 -16.56
N TYR A 72 -21.25 18.98 -17.61
CA TYR A 72 -19.95 19.32 -18.17
C TYR A 72 -19.01 19.94 -17.11
N TYR A 73 -19.53 20.83 -16.26
CA TYR A 73 -18.73 21.50 -15.23
C TYR A 73 -18.25 20.54 -14.14
N VAL A 74 -19.06 19.54 -13.81
CA VAL A 74 -18.73 18.48 -12.83
C VAL A 74 -17.54 17.64 -13.30
N LYS A 75 -17.43 17.39 -14.61
CA LYS A 75 -16.42 16.47 -15.16
C LYS A 75 -15.06 17.14 -15.43
N GLU A 76 -15.02 18.44 -15.72
CA GLU A 76 -13.84 19.05 -16.35
C GLU A 76 -13.16 20.19 -15.56
N ILE A 77 -13.83 20.89 -14.62
CA ILE A 77 -13.36 22.22 -14.17
C ILE A 77 -13.18 22.36 -12.65
N ALA A 78 -14.21 22.09 -11.84
CA ALA A 78 -14.19 22.18 -10.37
C ALA A 78 -15.51 21.65 -9.80
N ARG A 79 -15.54 21.30 -8.51
CA ARG A 79 -16.78 20.94 -7.80
C ARG A 79 -17.77 22.13 -7.85
N PRO A 80 -18.90 22.02 -8.56
CA PRO A 80 -19.81 23.16 -8.72
C PRO A 80 -20.57 23.45 -7.43
N TYR A 81 -20.93 24.72 -7.25
CA TYR A 81 -21.73 25.19 -6.14
C TYR A 81 -23.13 25.53 -6.64
N TYR A 82 -24.14 24.77 -6.20
CA TYR A 82 -25.53 24.97 -6.61
C TYR A 82 -26.33 25.68 -5.52
N ILE A 83 -27.14 26.65 -5.90
CA ILE A 83 -28.12 27.31 -5.04
C ILE A 83 -29.51 26.96 -5.57
N ALA A 84 -30.20 26.00 -4.94
CA ALA A 84 -31.51 25.54 -5.34
C ALA A 84 -32.62 26.25 -4.56
N LEU A 85 -33.60 26.81 -5.28
CA LEU A 85 -34.72 27.53 -4.71
C LEU A 85 -36.00 26.69 -4.75
N ILE A 86 -36.52 26.35 -3.58
CA ILE A 86 -37.72 25.53 -3.42
C ILE A 86 -38.86 26.41 -2.90
N SER A 87 -39.75 26.82 -3.79
CA SER A 87 -40.84 27.76 -3.46
C SER A 87 -42.20 27.11 -3.20
N ASN A 88 -42.43 25.90 -3.74
CA ASN A 88 -43.71 25.21 -3.63
C ASN A 88 -43.53 23.69 -3.81
N PHE A 89 -44.61 22.93 -3.64
CA PHE A 89 -44.59 21.48 -3.81
C PHE A 89 -44.17 21.03 -5.22
N ASN A 90 -44.54 21.79 -6.27
CA ASN A 90 -44.13 21.47 -7.64
C ASN A 90 -42.60 21.59 -7.82
N ALA A 91 -41.98 22.59 -7.20
CA ALA A 91 -40.53 22.76 -7.20
C ALA A 91 -39.81 21.60 -6.50
N ILE A 92 -40.37 21.07 -5.40
CA ILE A 92 -39.85 19.86 -4.74
C ILE A 92 -39.89 18.67 -5.70
N ASN A 93 -41.02 18.45 -6.37
CA ASN A 93 -41.18 17.33 -7.30
C ASN A 93 -40.26 17.47 -8.52
N GLU A 94 -40.18 18.66 -9.13
CA GLU A 94 -39.26 18.95 -10.23
C GLU A 94 -37.80 18.72 -9.83
N PHE A 95 -37.40 19.17 -8.64
CA PHE A 95 -36.04 18.97 -8.15
C PHE A 95 -35.76 17.50 -7.81
N SER A 96 -36.71 16.80 -7.19
CA SER A 96 -36.63 15.35 -6.94
C SER A 96 -36.45 14.55 -8.24
N LEU A 97 -37.21 14.87 -9.28
CA LEU A 97 -37.08 14.25 -10.60
C LEU A 97 -35.73 14.56 -11.26
N ALA A 98 -35.25 15.79 -11.16
CA ALA A 98 -33.95 16.19 -11.71
C ALA A 98 -32.77 15.52 -10.99
N THR A 99 -32.89 15.32 -9.67
CA THR A 99 -31.83 14.73 -8.84
C THR A 99 -31.76 13.20 -8.92
N ASN A 100 -32.83 12.53 -9.35
CA ASN A 100 -32.88 11.07 -9.49
C ASN A 100 -31.75 10.50 -10.38
N THR A 101 -31.39 11.22 -11.44
CA THR A 101 -30.33 10.82 -12.38
C THR A 101 -29.01 11.57 -12.18
N PHE A 102 -28.94 12.48 -11.20
CA PHE A 102 -27.77 13.31 -10.94
C PHE A 102 -27.03 12.84 -9.68
N ASP A 103 -25.71 12.71 -9.75
CA ASP A 103 -24.94 12.36 -8.55
C ASP A 103 -24.80 13.57 -7.61
N MET A 104 -25.62 13.60 -6.57
CA MET A 104 -25.65 14.68 -5.58
C MET A 104 -24.33 14.85 -4.82
N SER A 105 -23.47 13.83 -4.75
CA SER A 105 -22.17 13.95 -4.08
C SER A 105 -21.13 14.74 -4.86
N SER A 106 -21.32 14.84 -6.18
CA SER A 106 -20.39 15.48 -7.11
C SER A 106 -20.35 17.01 -7.00
N ALA A 107 -21.21 17.61 -6.18
CA ALA A 107 -21.37 19.05 -6.03
C ALA A 107 -21.62 19.46 -4.58
N VAL A 108 -21.51 20.76 -4.30
CA VAL A 108 -21.93 21.36 -3.02
C VAL A 108 -23.24 22.09 -3.24
N TRP A 109 -24.21 21.86 -2.36
CA TRP A 109 -25.57 22.35 -2.53
C TRP A 109 -25.98 23.27 -1.39
N LEU A 110 -26.64 24.37 -1.74
CA LEU A 110 -27.39 25.21 -0.83
C LEU A 110 -28.85 25.22 -1.29
N VAL A 111 -29.72 24.57 -0.53
CA VAL A 111 -31.16 24.50 -0.80
C VAL A 111 -31.88 25.47 0.13
N ILE A 112 -32.63 26.39 -0.44
CA ILE A 112 -33.39 27.39 0.31
C ILE A 112 -34.87 27.13 0.07
N PHE A 113 -35.58 26.78 1.13
CA PHE A 113 -37.02 26.62 1.12
C PHE A 113 -37.70 27.96 1.43
N ILE A 114 -38.58 28.41 0.54
CA ILE A 114 -39.28 29.71 0.62
C ILE A 114 -40.81 29.49 0.61
N TYR A 115 -41.30 28.44 1.26
CA TYR A 115 -42.75 28.19 1.39
C TYR A 115 -43.36 28.91 2.60
N GLU A 116 -44.63 29.30 2.50
CA GLU A 116 -45.44 29.78 3.63
C GLU A 116 -46.04 28.60 4.43
N GLU A 117 -46.20 28.79 5.75
CA GLU A 117 -46.44 27.79 6.83
C GLU A 117 -47.67 26.85 6.68
N ASN A 118 -48.44 26.89 5.60
CA ASN A 118 -49.69 26.13 5.45
C ASN A 118 -49.56 24.75 4.77
N SER A 119 -48.36 24.33 4.37
CA SER A 119 -48.10 22.99 3.83
C SER A 119 -47.33 22.11 4.82
N THR A 120 -47.50 20.79 4.72
CA THR A 120 -46.70 19.80 5.46
C THR A 120 -45.22 20.17 5.43
N ASP A 121 -44.57 20.13 6.59
CA ASP A 121 -43.24 20.67 6.82
C ASP A 121 -42.12 19.80 6.23
N TYR A 122 -41.99 19.80 4.90
CA TYR A 122 -41.00 19.01 4.15
C TYR A 122 -39.55 19.39 4.48
N CYS A 123 -39.30 20.59 5.01
CA CYS A 123 -37.95 21.05 5.33
C CYS A 123 -37.47 20.56 6.70
N HIS A 124 -38.38 20.35 7.65
CA HIS A 124 -38.03 19.76 8.94
C HIS A 124 -38.18 18.24 8.94
N ASN A 125 -39.13 17.71 8.17
CA ASN A 125 -39.44 16.29 8.15
C ASN A 125 -39.69 15.80 6.71
N PRO A 126 -38.64 15.65 5.89
CA PRO A 126 -38.77 15.14 4.52
C PRO A 126 -39.18 13.65 4.53
N PRO A 127 -40.11 13.23 3.66
CA PRO A 127 -40.53 11.84 3.59
C PRO A 127 -39.50 10.99 2.86
N GLY A 128 -38.61 10.35 3.61
CA GLY A 128 -37.53 9.53 3.05
C GLY A 128 -36.52 10.36 2.25
N ASN A 129 -35.79 9.72 1.34
CA ASN A 129 -34.72 10.34 0.56
C ASN A 129 -35.20 10.96 -0.75
N ILE A 130 -36.03 12.01 -0.63
CA ILE A 130 -36.67 12.69 -1.78
C ILE A 130 -35.69 13.28 -2.81
N PHE A 131 -34.44 13.55 -2.43
CA PHE A 131 -33.43 14.13 -3.33
C PHE A 131 -32.27 13.17 -3.62
N HIS A 132 -32.43 11.87 -3.35
CA HIS A 132 -31.45 10.84 -3.68
C HIS A 132 -30.05 11.16 -3.12
N LEU A 133 -30.01 11.71 -1.91
CA LEU A 133 -28.79 12.08 -1.21
C LEU A 133 -28.02 10.84 -0.79
N ARG A 134 -26.71 11.02 -0.65
CA ARG A 134 -25.72 10.03 -0.27
C ARG A 134 -24.96 10.47 0.98
N PHE A 135 -24.24 9.56 1.63
CA PHE A 135 -23.46 9.86 2.83
C PHE A 135 -22.33 10.87 2.59
N ASN A 136 -21.84 11.01 1.36
CA ASN A 136 -20.85 12.02 0.95
C ASN A 136 -21.49 13.27 0.31
N SER A 137 -22.83 13.38 0.29
CA SER A 137 -23.52 14.57 -0.21
C SER A 137 -23.36 15.73 0.77
N GLU A 138 -23.00 16.90 0.24
CA GLU A 138 -22.86 18.15 0.99
C GLU A 138 -24.00 19.08 0.60
N MET A 139 -25.12 18.93 1.29
CA MET A 139 -26.31 19.73 1.08
C MET A 139 -26.66 20.51 2.33
N LEU A 140 -26.48 21.83 2.26
CA LEU A 140 -26.94 22.77 3.27
C LEU A 140 -28.37 23.20 2.94
N VAL A 141 -29.22 23.20 3.94
CA VAL A 141 -30.64 23.51 3.85
C VAL A 141 -30.97 24.63 4.81
N ARG A 142 -31.71 25.61 4.29
CA ARG A 142 -32.35 26.65 5.10
C ARG A 142 -33.86 26.57 4.92
N CYS A 143 -34.57 26.45 6.04
CA CYS A 143 -36.02 26.40 6.10
C CYS A 143 -36.60 27.79 6.36
N GLY A 144 -37.30 28.36 5.38
CA GLY A 144 -37.99 29.64 5.53
C GLY A 144 -37.06 30.78 5.97
N THR A 145 -37.44 31.47 7.05
CA THR A 145 -36.68 32.58 7.64
C THR A 145 -35.80 32.15 8.81
N GLU A 146 -35.70 30.85 9.10
CA GLU A 146 -34.91 30.36 10.21
C GLU A 146 -33.43 30.77 10.09
N ASN A 147 -32.84 30.98 11.25
CA ASN A 147 -31.44 31.34 11.40
C ASN A 147 -30.53 30.11 11.55
N ILE A 148 -31.08 28.90 11.42
CA ILE A 148 -30.35 27.64 11.56
C ILE A 148 -30.07 27.09 10.16
N LEU A 149 -28.82 26.71 9.91
CA LEU A 149 -28.44 25.92 8.75
C LEU A 149 -28.43 24.46 9.16
N ARG A 150 -29.12 23.64 8.38
CA ARG A 150 -29.11 22.19 8.53
C ARG A 150 -28.35 21.56 7.39
N GLU A 151 -27.69 20.46 7.65
CA GLU A 151 -27.08 19.63 6.62
C GLU A 151 -27.96 18.39 6.42
N TRP A 152 -28.29 18.09 5.18
CA TRP A 152 -29.01 16.88 4.79
C TRP A 152 -28.06 15.91 4.10
N TYR A 153 -28.14 14.65 4.52
CA TYR A 153 -27.42 13.53 3.90
C TYR A 153 -28.20 12.25 4.12
N SER A 154 -27.74 11.13 3.58
CA SER A 154 -28.37 9.82 3.82
C SER A 154 -27.30 8.80 4.18
N ILE A 155 -27.61 7.84 5.05
CA ILE A 155 -26.71 6.74 5.41
C ILE A 155 -27.07 5.48 4.61
N ASP A 156 -28.36 5.20 4.44
CA ASP A 156 -28.88 3.97 3.83
C ASP A 156 -29.55 4.19 2.47
N THR A 157 -29.47 5.41 1.93
CA THR A 157 -30.15 5.92 0.73
C THR A 157 -31.67 5.98 0.79
N ASN A 158 -32.32 5.54 1.88
CA ASN A 158 -33.78 5.55 2.02
C ASN A 158 -34.28 6.72 2.86
N GLN A 159 -33.52 7.13 3.89
CA GLN A 159 -33.89 8.22 4.81
C GLN A 159 -32.90 9.37 4.76
N ILE A 160 -33.38 10.58 5.10
CA ILE A 160 -32.54 11.76 5.21
C ILE A 160 -32.21 12.00 6.67
N GLU A 161 -30.92 12.07 6.95
CA GLU A 161 -30.38 12.53 8.21
C GLU A 161 -30.23 14.04 8.18
N ILE A 162 -30.74 14.68 9.24
CA ILE A 162 -30.74 16.13 9.41
C ILE A 162 -29.87 16.48 10.60
N MET A 163 -28.89 17.36 10.39
CA MET A 163 -28.01 17.84 11.45
C MET A 163 -27.91 19.36 11.41
N ASP A 164 -28.08 20.01 12.57
CA ASP A 164 -27.86 21.45 12.70
C ASP A 164 -26.35 21.75 12.69
N VAL A 165 -25.88 22.53 11.71
CA VAL A 165 -24.43 22.73 11.50
C VAL A 165 -23.94 24.13 11.83
N ALA A 166 -24.80 25.14 11.68
CA ALA A 166 -24.44 26.52 11.96
C ALA A 166 -25.66 27.38 12.26
N THR A 167 -25.45 28.49 12.95
CA THR A 167 -26.42 29.58 13.04
C THR A 167 -25.95 30.79 12.25
N TRP A 168 -26.90 31.52 11.69
CA TRP A 168 -26.67 32.74 10.96
C TRP A 168 -27.43 33.90 11.61
N SER A 169 -26.75 35.03 11.73
CA SER A 169 -27.39 36.29 12.17
C SER A 169 -26.81 37.43 11.35
N LEU A 170 -27.62 38.47 11.11
CA LEU A 170 -27.20 39.66 10.36
C LEU A 170 -25.97 40.34 10.99
N ASP A 171 -25.86 40.33 12.32
CA ASP A 171 -24.78 41.04 13.03
C ASP A 171 -23.48 40.23 13.14
N LYS A 172 -23.57 38.90 13.32
CA LYS A 172 -22.41 38.03 13.57
C LYS A 172 -22.02 37.16 12.38
N GLY A 173 -22.81 37.16 11.30
CA GLY A 173 -22.65 36.24 10.18
C GLY A 173 -22.88 34.79 10.59
N ILE A 174 -22.12 33.87 10.00
CA ILE A 174 -22.22 32.42 10.25
C ILE A 174 -21.38 32.03 11.46
N THR A 175 -22.02 31.39 12.45
CA THR A 175 -21.38 30.77 13.60
C THR A 175 -21.52 29.25 13.49
N LYS A 176 -20.41 28.54 13.27
CA LYS A 176 -20.40 27.07 13.15
C LYS A 176 -20.64 26.41 14.52
N MET A 177 -21.43 25.35 14.53
CA MET A 177 -21.72 24.53 15.71
C MET A 177 -20.97 23.20 15.71
N VAL A 178 -20.52 22.75 14.53
CA VAL A 178 -19.88 21.45 14.31
C VAL A 178 -18.50 21.60 13.67
N PRO A 179 -17.64 20.56 13.75
CA PRO A 179 -16.34 20.55 13.08
C PRO A 179 -16.43 20.67 11.55
N ASP A 180 -15.37 21.22 10.97
CA ASP A 180 -15.28 21.51 9.53
C ASP A 180 -15.16 20.24 8.67
N PHE A 181 -14.52 19.19 9.20
CA PHE A 181 -14.34 17.95 8.47
C PHE A 181 -15.62 17.11 8.48
N LEU A 182 -16.09 16.72 7.29
CA LEU A 182 -17.32 15.93 7.07
C LEU A 182 -17.39 14.70 7.98
N TYR A 183 -16.27 13.99 8.10
CA TYR A 183 -16.19 12.71 8.80
C TYR A 183 -16.13 12.85 10.33
N GLU A 184 -15.57 13.96 10.84
CA GLU A 184 -15.56 14.21 12.29
C GLU A 184 -16.98 14.47 12.81
N ARG A 185 -17.84 15.07 11.98
CA ARG A 185 -19.24 15.30 12.34
C ARG A 185 -20.18 14.15 11.96
N ARG A 186 -19.87 13.34 10.94
CA ARG A 186 -20.67 12.17 10.51
C ARG A 186 -20.07 10.83 10.98
N TYR A 187 -19.60 10.76 12.23
CA TYR A 187 -18.95 9.54 12.74
C TYR A 187 -19.93 8.41 13.06
N ASN A 188 -21.21 8.69 13.28
CA ASN A 188 -22.20 7.69 13.71
C ASN A 188 -23.05 7.20 12.54
N LEU A 189 -22.93 5.91 12.20
CA LEU A 189 -23.68 5.24 11.13
C LEU A 189 -25.00 4.60 11.61
N GLN A 190 -25.44 4.92 12.83
CA GLN A 190 -26.76 4.56 13.38
C GLN A 190 -27.12 3.06 13.32
N GLY A 191 -26.12 2.19 13.45
CA GLY A 191 -26.31 0.74 13.40
C GLY A 191 -26.47 0.17 11.98
N PHE A 192 -26.06 0.91 10.94
CA PHE A 192 -26.10 0.46 9.55
C PHE A 192 -25.49 -0.94 9.39
N ILE A 193 -26.14 -1.82 8.62
CA ILE A 193 -25.66 -3.18 8.36
C ILE A 193 -24.87 -3.19 7.06
N MET A 194 -23.56 -3.35 7.18
CA MET A 194 -22.64 -3.41 6.05
C MET A 194 -22.40 -4.87 5.64
N LYS A 195 -22.72 -5.19 4.39
CA LYS A 195 -22.52 -6.53 3.82
C LYS A 195 -21.06 -6.76 3.51
N ALA A 196 -20.51 -7.86 4.00
CA ALA A 196 -19.08 -8.10 4.03
C ALA A 196 -18.70 -9.42 3.34
N VAL A 197 -17.58 -9.40 2.61
CA VAL A 197 -16.95 -10.60 2.02
C VAL A 197 -15.59 -10.85 2.67
N THR A 198 -15.28 -12.12 2.97
CA THR A 198 -13.97 -12.50 3.51
C THR A 198 -13.26 -13.52 2.63
N VAL A 199 -11.92 -13.49 2.64
CA VAL A 199 -11.07 -14.46 1.93
C VAL A 199 -10.49 -15.44 2.93
N LYS A 200 -10.73 -16.74 2.74
CA LYS A 200 -10.29 -17.80 3.65
C LYS A 200 -8.77 -17.83 3.88
N SER A 201 -7.98 -17.57 2.84
CA SER A 201 -6.52 -17.51 2.95
C SER A 201 -6.03 -16.43 3.93
N SER A 202 -6.81 -15.35 4.09
CA SER A 202 -6.51 -14.17 4.92
C SER A 202 -7.22 -14.18 6.28
N SER A 203 -7.95 -15.26 6.55
CA SER A 203 -9.13 -15.32 7.41
C SER A 203 -9.21 -14.28 8.53
N PHE A 204 -10.26 -13.45 8.44
CA PHE A 204 -10.85 -12.70 9.55
C PHE A 204 -11.29 -13.62 10.71
N THR A 205 -11.59 -14.89 10.39
CA THR A 205 -12.30 -15.88 11.19
C THR A 205 -11.45 -17.09 11.64
N ASN A 206 -10.13 -17.13 11.41
CA ASN A 206 -9.33 -18.31 11.75
C ASN A 206 -9.15 -18.46 13.27
N VAL A 207 -9.97 -19.32 13.88
CA VAL A 207 -9.91 -19.72 15.29
C VAL A 207 -8.97 -20.94 15.41
N LYS A 208 -8.00 -20.91 16.34
CA LYS A 208 -8.00 -21.78 17.55
C LYS A 208 -6.67 -21.74 18.33
N LYS A 209 -6.78 -21.28 19.58
CA LYS A 209 -6.41 -22.08 20.76
C LYS A 209 -7.17 -21.77 22.06
N ASP A 210 -8.30 -21.04 22.01
CA ASP A 210 -9.27 -20.92 23.15
C ASP A 210 -10.69 -20.45 22.73
N GLY A 211 -11.08 -20.65 21.47
CA GLY A 211 -12.41 -20.25 20.96
C GLY A 211 -12.50 -18.82 20.42
N GLU A 212 -11.48 -17.99 20.64
CA GLU A 212 -11.33 -16.69 19.98
C GLU A 212 -10.30 -16.75 18.84
N SER A 213 -10.67 -16.17 17.69
CA SER A 213 -9.78 -15.95 16.54
C SER A 213 -9.26 -14.53 16.65
N TYR A 214 -7.94 -14.36 16.84
CA TYR A 214 -7.29 -13.06 16.75
C TYR A 214 -6.70 -12.92 15.34
N SER A 215 -7.43 -12.27 14.44
CA SER A 215 -6.86 -11.78 13.19
C SER A 215 -6.69 -10.26 13.28
N MET A 216 -5.61 -9.72 12.72
CA MET A 216 -5.36 -8.27 12.71
C MET A 216 -6.57 -7.50 12.14
N TYR A 217 -7.14 -8.00 11.05
CA TYR A 217 -8.33 -7.42 10.44
C TYR A 217 -9.55 -7.50 11.37
N ARG A 218 -9.74 -8.57 12.14
CA ARG A 218 -10.84 -8.66 13.12
C ARG A 218 -10.79 -7.58 14.18
N GLU A 219 -9.61 -7.33 14.76
CA GLU A 219 -9.48 -6.28 15.75
C GLU A 219 -9.70 -4.89 15.14
N ILE A 220 -9.14 -4.63 13.95
CA ILE A 220 -9.38 -3.37 13.23
C ILE A 220 -10.88 -3.16 13.00
N PHE A 221 -11.56 -4.12 12.39
CA PHE A 221 -12.99 -3.98 12.11
C PHE A 221 -13.85 -3.94 13.37
N ARG A 222 -13.45 -4.61 14.47
CA ARG A 222 -14.13 -4.47 15.76
C ARG A 222 -14.08 -3.02 16.25
N GLU A 223 -12.90 -2.41 16.24
CA GLU A 223 -12.74 -1.00 16.64
C GLU A 223 -13.49 -0.06 15.69
N LEU A 224 -13.51 -0.35 14.38
CA LEU A 224 -14.30 0.43 13.42
C LEU A 224 -15.80 0.33 13.69
N CYS A 225 -16.33 -0.88 13.94
CA CYS A 225 -17.75 -1.09 14.23
C CYS A 225 -18.19 -0.33 15.49
N VAL A 226 -17.35 -0.34 16.53
CA VAL A 226 -17.61 0.38 17.79
C VAL A 226 -17.53 1.89 17.59
N THR A 227 -16.47 2.37 16.95
CA THR A 227 -16.21 3.82 16.77
C THR A 227 -17.25 4.47 15.86
N LEU A 228 -17.64 3.78 14.78
CA LEU A 228 -18.56 4.31 13.79
C LEU A 228 -20.01 3.85 13.97
N ASN A 229 -20.30 3.00 14.96
CA ASN A 229 -21.62 2.46 15.25
C ASN A 229 -22.29 1.83 14.00
N PHE A 230 -21.67 0.79 13.44
CA PHE A 230 -22.25 -0.04 12.37
C PHE A 230 -22.04 -1.52 12.68
N SER A 231 -22.81 -2.37 12.01
CA SER A 231 -22.73 -3.83 12.13
C SER A 231 -22.27 -4.48 10.83
N LEU A 232 -21.56 -5.60 10.93
CA LEU A 232 -21.10 -6.38 9.79
C LEU A 232 -21.96 -7.63 9.60
N GLU A 233 -22.38 -7.88 8.36
CA GLU A 233 -23.04 -9.13 7.96
C GLU A 233 -22.17 -9.83 6.92
N ILE A 234 -21.63 -11.01 7.24
CA ILE A 234 -20.81 -11.78 6.30
C ILE A 234 -21.74 -12.49 5.32
N VAL A 235 -21.78 -12.03 4.07
CA VAL A 235 -22.66 -12.54 3.01
C VAL A 235 -22.01 -13.61 2.15
N SER A 236 -20.67 -13.60 2.07
CA SER A 236 -19.91 -14.52 1.23
C SER A 236 -18.51 -14.76 1.80
N GLU A 237 -18.00 -15.97 1.60
CA GLU A 237 -16.65 -16.37 1.94
C GLU A 237 -16.01 -17.03 0.72
N THR A 238 -14.86 -16.50 0.29
CA THR A 238 -14.20 -16.86 -0.96
C THR A 238 -12.80 -17.44 -0.72
N GLU A 239 -12.33 -18.30 -1.62
CA GLU A 239 -10.96 -18.87 -1.55
C GLU A 239 -9.91 -17.89 -2.09
N GLU A 240 -10.29 -17.02 -3.03
CA GLU A 240 -9.37 -16.13 -3.76
C GLU A 240 -9.72 -14.66 -3.52
N TYR A 241 -8.70 -13.78 -3.51
CA TYR A 241 -8.90 -12.34 -3.49
C TYR A 241 -9.62 -11.84 -4.74
N GLY A 242 -9.26 -12.37 -5.90
CA GLY A 242 -9.93 -12.11 -7.16
C GLY A 242 -8.99 -11.68 -8.26
N ARG A 243 -9.26 -12.17 -9.45
CA ARG A 243 -8.52 -11.90 -10.68
C ARG A 243 -9.48 -11.59 -11.81
N TRP A 244 -8.97 -10.86 -12.79
CA TRP A 244 -9.70 -10.64 -14.03
C TRP A 244 -9.59 -11.86 -14.93
N ASN A 245 -10.72 -12.44 -15.33
CA ASN A 245 -10.78 -13.47 -16.36
C ASN A 245 -11.04 -12.81 -17.73
N PRO A 246 -10.07 -12.74 -18.64
CA PRO A 246 -10.26 -12.11 -19.95
C PRO A 246 -11.26 -12.84 -20.84
N GLU A 247 -11.42 -14.17 -20.68
CA GLU A 247 -12.31 -14.99 -21.52
C GLU A 247 -13.78 -14.72 -21.19
N GLU A 248 -14.11 -14.71 -19.90
CA GLU A 248 -15.47 -14.45 -19.41
C GLU A 248 -15.76 -12.96 -19.22
N LYS A 249 -14.73 -12.11 -19.30
CA LYS A 249 -14.79 -10.66 -18.97
C LYS A 249 -15.40 -10.42 -17.59
N SER A 250 -15.01 -11.23 -16.62
CA SER A 250 -15.56 -11.25 -15.27
C SER A 250 -14.44 -11.24 -14.24
N TRP A 251 -14.75 -10.71 -13.05
CA TRP A 251 -13.89 -10.88 -11.87
C TRP A 251 -14.22 -12.19 -11.16
N THR A 252 -13.21 -12.78 -10.51
CA THR A 252 -13.39 -13.91 -9.59
C THR A 252 -13.16 -13.47 -8.13
N GLY A 253 -13.38 -14.38 -7.17
CA GLY A 253 -13.03 -14.18 -5.76
C GLY A 253 -13.81 -13.06 -5.07
N ALA A 254 -13.23 -12.48 -4.01
CA ALA A 254 -13.86 -11.41 -3.25
C ALA A 254 -14.13 -10.14 -4.09
N ILE A 255 -13.28 -9.81 -5.06
CA ILE A 255 -13.52 -8.68 -5.97
C ILE A 255 -14.80 -8.88 -6.79
N ALA A 256 -15.10 -10.11 -7.21
CA ALA A 256 -16.34 -10.41 -7.93
C ALA A 256 -17.60 -10.10 -7.11
N GLU A 257 -17.57 -10.40 -5.80
CA GLU A 257 -18.68 -10.14 -4.88
C GLU A 257 -18.96 -8.65 -4.72
N LEU A 258 -17.91 -7.84 -4.66
CA LEU A 258 -18.01 -6.38 -4.59
C LEU A 258 -18.46 -5.80 -5.93
N TYR A 259 -17.85 -6.23 -7.04
CA TYR A 259 -18.19 -5.77 -8.38
C TYR A 259 -19.64 -6.10 -8.77
N ALA A 260 -20.14 -7.27 -8.37
CA ALA A 260 -21.53 -7.67 -8.57
C ALA A 260 -22.53 -7.00 -7.60
N GLY A 261 -22.05 -6.23 -6.61
CA GLY A 261 -22.88 -5.57 -5.61
C GLY A 261 -23.49 -6.50 -4.56
N ARG A 262 -22.98 -7.73 -4.43
CA ARG A 262 -23.42 -8.70 -3.40
C ARG A 262 -22.86 -8.37 -2.02
N ALA A 263 -21.65 -7.83 -1.97
CA ALA A 263 -21.02 -7.28 -0.77
C ALA A 263 -20.73 -5.77 -0.93
N ASP A 264 -20.57 -5.08 0.19
CA ASP A 264 -20.23 -3.65 0.26
C ASP A 264 -18.75 -3.43 0.64
N ILE A 265 -18.18 -4.31 1.47
CA ILE A 265 -16.80 -4.22 1.99
C ILE A 265 -16.12 -5.58 2.04
N SER A 266 -14.78 -5.62 1.95
CA SER A 266 -14.03 -6.85 2.24
C SER A 266 -13.31 -6.80 3.58
N LEU A 267 -13.38 -7.90 4.33
CA LEU A 267 -12.73 -8.09 5.65
C LEU A 267 -11.31 -8.65 5.52
N SER A 268 -10.64 -8.34 4.42
CA SER A 268 -9.34 -8.89 4.03
C SER A 268 -8.46 -7.79 3.46
N GLY A 269 -7.14 -7.99 3.49
CA GLY A 269 -6.18 -7.06 2.91
C GLY A 269 -5.98 -7.26 1.41
N PHE A 270 -6.06 -6.17 0.64
CA PHE A 270 -5.79 -6.20 -0.80
C PHE A 270 -4.64 -5.28 -1.15
N SER A 271 -3.78 -5.76 -2.05
CA SER A 271 -2.79 -4.91 -2.71
C SER A 271 -3.41 -4.22 -3.91
N ILE A 272 -3.06 -2.94 -4.08
CA ILE A 272 -3.52 -2.08 -5.16
C ILE A 272 -2.87 -2.48 -6.49
N THR A 273 -3.67 -2.64 -7.55
CA THR A 273 -3.20 -2.79 -8.94
C THR A 273 -4.10 -1.97 -9.87
N SER A 274 -3.57 -1.57 -11.04
CA SER A 274 -4.34 -0.76 -12.00
C SER A 274 -5.63 -1.45 -12.46
N ALA A 275 -5.63 -2.77 -12.60
CA ALA A 275 -6.83 -3.52 -12.97
C ALA A 275 -7.88 -3.50 -11.84
N ARG A 276 -7.45 -3.72 -10.59
CA ARG A 276 -8.36 -3.76 -9.43
C ARG A 276 -8.91 -2.38 -9.09
N LEU A 277 -8.12 -1.31 -9.26
CA LEU A 277 -8.55 0.08 -9.07
C LEU A 277 -9.72 0.49 -9.97
N ASN A 278 -9.85 -0.15 -11.14
CA ASN A 278 -10.96 0.13 -12.06
C ASN A 278 -12.23 -0.66 -11.73
N ALA A 279 -12.19 -1.54 -10.72
CA ALA A 279 -13.29 -2.44 -10.37
C ALA A 279 -13.82 -2.23 -8.95
N VAL A 280 -12.96 -1.78 -8.04
CA VAL A 280 -13.29 -1.54 -6.63
C VAL A 280 -12.54 -0.32 -6.12
N ASP A 281 -13.10 0.24 -5.06
CA ASP A 281 -12.51 1.37 -4.35
C ASP A 281 -11.57 0.89 -3.23
N PHE A 282 -10.49 1.62 -2.99
CA PHE A 282 -9.47 1.29 -1.98
C PHE A 282 -9.43 2.35 -0.88
N THR A 283 -9.29 1.90 0.38
CA THR A 283 -8.97 2.80 1.51
C THR A 283 -7.51 3.25 1.49
N HIS A 284 -7.10 4.06 2.47
CA HIS A 284 -5.68 4.27 2.69
C HIS A 284 -5.01 2.95 3.13
N PRO A 285 -3.70 2.78 2.88
CA PRO A 285 -2.99 1.58 3.29
C PRO A 285 -2.99 1.46 4.81
N VAL A 286 -3.60 0.38 5.32
CA VAL A 286 -3.63 0.03 6.74
C VAL A 286 -2.23 -0.32 7.23
N PHE A 287 -1.48 -1.05 6.42
CA PHE A 287 -0.05 -1.31 6.64
C PHE A 287 0.69 -1.46 5.32
N LYS A 288 2.01 -1.25 5.38
CA LYS A 288 2.91 -1.40 4.25
C LYS A 288 3.81 -2.60 4.46
N THR A 289 4.10 -3.30 3.39
CA THR A 289 4.93 -4.50 3.39
C THR A 289 5.83 -4.54 2.17
N LYS A 290 6.70 -5.55 2.11
CA LYS A 290 7.53 -5.86 0.94
C LYS A 290 7.41 -7.33 0.60
N ASN A 291 7.40 -7.60 -0.71
CA ASN A 291 7.43 -8.95 -1.23
C ASN A 291 8.88 -9.41 -1.35
N PHE A 292 9.12 -10.67 -1.01
CA PHE A 292 10.42 -11.29 -1.08
C PHE A 292 10.33 -12.72 -1.60
N LEU A 293 11.46 -13.27 -2.01
CA LEU A 293 11.57 -14.66 -2.43
C LEU A 293 11.85 -15.56 -1.23
N VAL A 294 11.10 -16.66 -1.13
CA VAL A 294 11.33 -17.74 -0.17
C VAL A 294 11.97 -18.90 -0.89
N ILE A 295 13.13 -19.34 -0.38
CA ILE A 295 13.84 -20.51 -0.87
C ILE A 295 14.06 -21.51 0.26
N ARG A 296 14.16 -22.78 -0.11
CA ARG A 296 14.58 -23.82 0.84
C ARG A 296 16.07 -23.63 1.16
N GLU A 297 16.43 -23.84 2.43
CA GLU A 297 17.83 -23.82 2.86
C GLU A 297 18.67 -24.81 2.04
N PRO A 298 19.79 -24.37 1.42
CA PRO A 298 20.66 -25.27 0.69
C PRO A 298 21.31 -26.28 1.65
N GLU A 299 21.17 -27.58 1.37
CA GLU A 299 21.71 -28.67 2.20
C GLU A 299 23.25 -28.73 2.23
N LYS A 300 23.96 -27.91 1.44
CA LYS A 300 25.41 -27.96 1.27
C LYS A 300 26.11 -26.77 1.93
N PHE A 301 26.60 -26.98 3.15
CA PHE A 301 27.73 -26.23 3.69
C PHE A 301 29.02 -26.71 3.03
N GLY A 302 29.23 -26.32 1.77
CA GLY A 302 30.40 -26.71 1.01
C GLY A 302 31.55 -25.75 1.22
N ILE A 303 32.58 -26.15 1.98
CA ILE A 303 33.86 -25.44 1.97
C ILE A 303 34.44 -25.60 0.56
N LYS A 304 34.48 -24.53 -0.22
CA LYS A 304 35.14 -24.54 -1.53
C LYS A 304 36.64 -24.75 -1.30
N TRP A 305 37.32 -25.58 -2.10
CA TRP A 305 38.78 -25.74 -2.00
C TRP A 305 39.55 -24.42 -2.11
N SER A 306 38.99 -23.43 -2.81
CA SER A 306 39.53 -22.07 -2.87
C SER A 306 39.54 -21.35 -1.51
N SER A 307 38.68 -21.73 -0.57
CA SER A 307 38.57 -21.11 0.75
C SER A 307 39.83 -21.30 1.60
N TYR A 308 40.61 -22.36 1.39
CA TYR A 308 41.90 -22.53 2.07
C TYR A 308 42.91 -21.42 1.71
N PHE A 309 42.90 -20.97 0.45
CA PHE A 309 43.76 -19.87 -0.02
C PHE A 309 43.22 -18.47 0.34
N GLN A 310 41.93 -18.35 0.66
CA GLN A 310 41.30 -17.09 1.07
C GLN A 310 41.67 -16.65 2.49
N THR A 311 42.29 -17.52 3.29
CA THR A 311 42.73 -17.24 4.67
C THR A 311 43.73 -16.08 4.75
N PHE A 312 44.58 -15.94 3.73
CA PHE A 312 45.48 -14.81 3.55
C PHE A 312 45.16 -14.04 2.28
N THR A 313 45.35 -12.73 2.31
CA THR A 313 45.22 -11.89 1.12
C THR A 313 46.31 -12.20 0.11
N ASN A 314 46.06 -11.93 -1.17
CA ASN A 314 47.04 -12.13 -2.24
C ASN A 314 48.38 -11.43 -1.94
N THR A 315 48.33 -10.26 -1.28
CA THR A 315 49.53 -9.52 -0.86
C THR A 315 50.39 -10.31 0.12
N VAL A 316 49.80 -11.01 1.08
CA VAL A 316 50.52 -11.83 2.06
C VAL A 316 51.12 -13.06 1.39
N TRP A 317 50.40 -13.71 0.48
CA TRP A 317 50.94 -14.83 -0.30
C TRP A 317 52.17 -14.43 -1.12
N ILE A 318 52.10 -13.27 -1.79
CA ILE A 318 53.24 -12.71 -2.53
C ILE A 318 54.40 -12.39 -1.59
N ALA A 319 54.13 -11.83 -0.40
CA ALA A 319 55.15 -11.56 0.60
C ALA A 319 55.85 -12.84 1.10
N ILE A 320 55.10 -13.93 1.33
CA ILE A 320 55.65 -15.24 1.72
C ILE A 320 56.59 -15.78 0.62
N LEU A 321 56.17 -15.73 -0.65
CA LEU A 321 57.03 -16.10 -1.78
C LEU A 321 58.28 -15.21 -1.86
N GLY A 322 58.13 -13.91 -1.62
CA GLY A 322 59.26 -12.98 -1.54
C GLY A 322 60.24 -13.32 -0.42
N ILE A 323 59.74 -13.67 0.77
CA ILE A 323 60.56 -14.11 1.92
C ILE A 323 61.30 -15.40 1.59
N LEU A 324 60.64 -16.39 0.98
CA LEU A 324 61.26 -17.63 0.51
C LEU A 324 62.46 -17.36 -0.41
N MET A 325 62.27 -16.50 -1.42
CA MET A 325 63.32 -16.18 -2.39
C MET A 325 64.45 -15.37 -1.77
N THR A 326 64.13 -14.33 -1.00
CA THR A 326 65.13 -13.44 -0.38
C THR A 326 65.95 -14.16 0.69
N ALA A 327 65.32 -14.96 1.56
CA ALA A 327 66.04 -15.78 2.53
C ALA A 327 66.98 -16.78 1.84
N SER A 328 66.55 -17.42 0.76
CA SER A 328 67.37 -18.37 0.00
C SER A 328 68.63 -17.72 -0.56
N ILE A 329 68.52 -16.48 -1.05
CA ILE A 329 69.65 -15.69 -1.56
C ILE A 329 70.56 -15.24 -0.41
N LEU A 330 69.99 -14.75 0.70
CA LEU A 330 70.76 -14.23 1.83
C LEU A 330 71.60 -15.32 2.51
N LEU A 331 71.14 -16.57 2.54
CA LEU A 331 71.90 -17.70 3.11
C LEU A 331 73.10 -18.12 2.25
N ILE A 332 73.22 -17.67 1.00
CA ILE A 332 74.38 -17.98 0.13
C ILE A 332 75.65 -17.35 0.68
N PHE A 333 75.61 -16.07 1.08
CA PHE A 333 76.76 -15.32 1.57
C PHE A 333 77.48 -15.97 2.78
N PRO A 334 76.79 -16.33 3.88
CA PRO A 334 77.42 -16.98 5.02
C PRO A 334 77.90 -18.40 4.69
N LYS A 335 77.22 -19.15 3.81
CA LYS A 335 77.64 -20.51 3.40
C LYS A 335 78.91 -20.52 2.55
N ILE A 336 79.08 -19.55 1.65
CA ILE A 336 80.33 -19.34 0.90
C ILE A 336 81.46 -18.97 1.87
N LYS A 337 81.21 -18.04 2.80
CA LYS A 337 82.21 -17.60 3.78
C LYS A 337 82.63 -18.72 4.75
N SER A 338 81.75 -19.69 5.02
CA SER A 338 82.07 -20.88 5.84
C SER A 338 82.87 -21.97 5.12
N GLY A 339 83.27 -21.76 3.86
CA GLY A 339 84.15 -22.68 3.12
C GLY A 339 83.43 -23.78 2.34
N ILE A 340 82.13 -23.64 2.05
CA ILE A 340 81.39 -24.59 1.20
C ILE A 340 81.66 -24.23 -0.27
N ASP A 341 82.55 -24.98 -0.92
CA ASP A 341 82.94 -24.74 -2.31
C ASP A 341 81.99 -25.46 -3.29
N ARG A 342 80.80 -24.88 -3.48
CA ARG A 342 79.77 -25.34 -4.44
C ARG A 342 79.39 -24.19 -5.37
N LYS A 343 78.97 -24.52 -6.61
CA LYS A 343 78.41 -23.50 -7.52
C LYS A 343 77.19 -22.84 -6.88
N ILE A 344 77.10 -21.52 -7.02
CA ILE A 344 76.01 -20.67 -6.49
C ILE A 344 74.61 -21.19 -6.83
N GLY A 345 74.42 -21.73 -8.04
CA GLY A 345 73.12 -22.28 -8.46
C GLY A 345 72.66 -23.49 -7.64
N TYR A 346 73.57 -24.41 -7.29
CA TYR A 346 73.23 -25.55 -6.44
C TYR A 346 73.01 -25.11 -4.98
N LEU A 347 73.79 -24.15 -4.48
CA LEU A 347 73.58 -23.56 -3.16
C LEU A 347 72.22 -22.87 -3.02
N PHE A 348 71.75 -22.20 -4.08
CA PHE A 348 70.43 -21.57 -4.09
C PHE A 348 69.31 -22.61 -3.98
N ILE A 349 69.39 -23.71 -4.75
CA ILE A 349 68.38 -24.78 -4.70
C ILE A 349 68.40 -25.49 -3.36
N ASP A 350 69.59 -25.81 -2.83
CA ASP A 350 69.75 -26.41 -1.50
C ASP A 350 69.14 -25.52 -0.41
N ASN A 351 69.47 -24.22 -0.41
CA ASN A 351 68.90 -23.25 0.54
C ASN A 351 67.38 -23.08 0.38
N PHE A 352 66.89 -23.08 -0.86
CA PHE A 352 65.47 -22.96 -1.13
C PHE A 352 64.70 -24.16 -0.59
N LEU A 353 65.21 -25.39 -0.80
CA LEU A 353 64.60 -26.61 -0.27
C LEU A 353 64.69 -26.67 1.26
N GLU A 354 65.79 -26.21 1.86
CA GLU A 354 65.92 -26.09 3.31
C GLU A 354 64.86 -25.13 3.88
N ILE A 355 64.74 -23.91 3.32
CA ILE A 355 63.77 -22.92 3.81
C ILE A 355 62.33 -23.39 3.53
N TRP A 356 62.06 -23.97 2.35
CA TRP A 356 60.78 -24.59 2.05
C TRP A 356 60.42 -25.69 3.06
N GLY A 357 61.41 -26.52 3.44
CA GLY A 357 61.29 -27.50 4.51
C GLY A 357 60.89 -26.86 5.84
N ILE A 358 61.54 -25.75 6.22
CA ILE A 358 61.19 -24.99 7.42
C ILE A 358 59.74 -24.47 7.35
N PHE A 359 59.30 -23.92 6.21
CA PHE A 359 57.91 -23.50 5.98
C PHE A 359 56.92 -24.66 6.08
N CYS A 360 57.33 -25.87 5.68
CA CYS A 360 56.59 -27.11 5.87
C CYS A 360 56.70 -27.66 7.31
N GLN A 361 57.28 -26.90 8.25
CA GLN A 361 57.54 -27.29 9.64
C GLN A 361 58.42 -28.54 9.79
N GLN A 362 59.25 -28.83 8.78
CA GLN A 362 60.23 -29.90 8.84
C GLN A 362 61.52 -29.41 9.51
N GLY A 363 62.20 -30.33 10.21
CA GLY A 363 63.51 -30.06 10.78
C GLY A 363 64.60 -29.95 9.70
N LEU A 364 65.67 -29.24 10.01
CA LEU A 364 66.89 -29.23 9.20
C LEU A 364 67.71 -30.49 9.49
N ALA A 365 68.29 -31.10 8.45
CA ALA A 365 69.14 -32.28 8.59
C ALA A 365 70.48 -31.97 9.26
N ASP A 366 71.07 -30.81 8.95
CA ASP A 366 72.35 -30.35 9.51
C ASP A 366 72.23 -28.92 10.05
N PHE A 367 72.74 -28.71 11.27
CA PHE A 367 72.88 -27.37 11.86
C PHE A 367 74.29 -26.86 11.65
N SER A 368 74.44 -25.75 10.93
CA SER A 368 75.75 -25.14 10.73
C SER A 368 76.42 -24.71 12.04
N GLY A 369 77.73 -24.86 12.12
CA GLY A 369 78.53 -24.46 13.28
C GLY A 369 78.64 -22.94 13.50
N GLY A 370 78.42 -22.12 12.47
CA GLY A 370 78.58 -20.67 12.55
C GLY A 370 77.43 -19.95 13.27
N SER A 371 77.76 -19.07 14.22
CA SER A 371 76.76 -18.31 15.00
C SER A 371 75.85 -17.41 14.15
N SER A 372 76.37 -16.84 13.04
CA SER A 372 75.59 -16.00 12.13
C SER A 372 74.47 -16.78 11.42
N LEU A 373 74.75 -17.99 10.96
CA LEU A 373 73.78 -18.83 10.26
C LEU A 373 72.74 -19.42 11.23
N ARG A 374 73.14 -19.71 12.48
CA ARG A 374 72.20 -20.10 13.56
C ARG A 374 71.19 -19.00 13.87
N ILE A 375 71.62 -17.73 13.95
CA ILE A 375 70.71 -16.60 14.17
C ILE A 375 69.76 -16.42 12.99
N ALA A 376 70.24 -16.60 11.75
CA ALA A 376 69.40 -16.52 10.55
C ALA A 376 68.33 -17.61 10.53
N TYR A 377 68.70 -18.88 10.75
CA TYR A 377 67.72 -19.97 10.84
C TYR A 377 66.76 -19.77 12.00
N PHE A 378 67.23 -19.37 13.19
CA PHE A 378 66.36 -19.09 14.33
C PHE A 378 65.31 -18.01 14.01
N SER A 379 65.71 -16.94 13.31
CA SER A 379 64.80 -15.87 12.88
C SER A 379 63.76 -16.39 11.88
N ILE A 380 64.16 -17.24 10.93
CA ILE A 380 63.25 -17.88 9.97
C ILE A 380 62.29 -18.84 10.67
N PHE A 381 62.77 -19.66 11.62
CA PHE A 381 61.93 -20.55 12.41
C PHE A 381 60.88 -19.78 13.22
N LEU A 382 61.26 -18.67 13.86
CA LEU A 382 60.34 -17.82 14.60
C LEU A 382 59.28 -17.23 13.66
N LEU A 383 59.70 -16.69 12.52
CA LEU A 383 58.80 -16.13 11.51
C LEU A 383 57.78 -17.17 11.01
N VAL A 384 58.24 -18.36 10.63
CA VAL A 384 57.37 -19.43 10.16
C VAL A 384 56.41 -19.91 11.25
N THR A 385 56.86 -19.97 12.50
CA THR A 385 56.00 -20.33 13.64
C THR A 385 54.86 -19.33 13.81
N VAL A 386 55.17 -18.02 13.74
CA VAL A 386 54.15 -16.96 13.82
C VAL A 386 53.19 -17.01 12.63
N LEU A 387 53.72 -17.16 11.40
CA LEU A 387 52.91 -17.24 10.19
C LEU A 387 51.97 -18.47 10.21
N SER A 388 52.47 -19.62 10.67
CA SER A 388 51.66 -20.82 10.77
C SER A 388 50.59 -20.69 11.85
N ALA A 389 50.90 -20.09 13.00
CA ALA A 389 49.91 -19.84 14.05
C ALA A 389 48.80 -18.90 13.55
N ALA A 390 49.16 -17.83 12.82
CA ALA A 390 48.22 -16.90 12.21
C ALA A 390 47.35 -17.58 11.15
N TYR A 391 47.95 -18.38 10.26
CA TYR A 391 47.22 -19.14 9.23
C TYR A 391 46.21 -20.09 9.87
N SER A 392 46.63 -20.87 10.87
CA SER A 392 45.76 -21.79 11.59
C SER A 392 44.60 -21.06 12.28
N ALA A 393 44.86 -19.94 12.95
CA ALA A 393 43.82 -19.15 13.61
C ALA A 393 42.79 -18.59 12.61
N SER A 394 43.26 -18.04 11.48
CA SER A 394 42.38 -17.52 10.41
C SER A 394 41.59 -18.63 9.72
N LEU A 395 42.20 -19.79 9.47
CA LEU A 395 41.52 -20.95 8.90
C LEU A 395 40.43 -21.48 9.85
N ILE A 396 40.73 -21.61 11.14
CA ILE A 396 39.75 -22.04 12.14
C ILE A 396 38.57 -21.07 12.19
N SER A 397 38.83 -19.76 12.20
CA SER A 397 37.78 -18.73 12.18
C SER A 397 36.89 -18.81 10.92
N LEU A 398 37.49 -19.09 9.77
CA LEU A 398 36.75 -19.27 8.51
C LEU A 398 35.90 -20.55 8.52
N LEU A 399 36.41 -21.63 9.10
CA LEU A 399 35.70 -22.91 9.18
C LEU A 399 34.58 -22.91 10.23
N THR A 400 34.69 -22.09 11.28
CA THR A 400 33.63 -21.94 12.29
C THR A 400 32.52 -21.00 11.82
N SER A 401 32.83 -20.04 10.94
CA SER A 401 31.81 -19.20 10.30
C SER A 401 31.18 -19.95 9.11
N LEU A 402 30.10 -20.70 9.38
CA LEU A 402 29.25 -21.23 8.31
C LEU A 402 28.64 -20.04 7.56
N SER A 403 29.19 -19.73 6.38
CA SER A 403 28.55 -18.81 5.44
C SER A 403 27.61 -19.60 4.55
N LEU A 404 26.34 -19.21 4.56
CA LEU A 404 25.38 -19.75 3.63
C LEU A 404 25.72 -19.23 2.22
N ILE A 405 25.83 -20.14 1.27
CA ILE A 405 25.99 -19.77 -0.15
C ILE A 405 24.62 -19.88 -0.79
N LEU A 406 23.94 -18.74 -0.94
CA LEU A 406 22.75 -18.66 -1.77
C LEU A 406 23.09 -18.91 -3.24
N PRO A 407 22.17 -19.50 -4.02
CA PRO A 407 22.33 -19.65 -5.46
C PRO A 407 22.37 -18.29 -6.19
N PHE A 408 21.61 -17.31 -5.70
CA PHE A 408 21.54 -15.97 -6.23
C PHE A 408 21.36 -14.94 -5.11
N ASP A 409 21.85 -13.73 -5.35
CA ASP A 409 21.87 -12.59 -4.42
C ASP A 409 20.76 -11.57 -4.70
N SER A 410 20.29 -11.50 -5.94
CA SER A 410 19.29 -10.54 -6.41
C SER A 410 18.20 -11.20 -7.23
N PHE A 411 17.04 -10.54 -7.31
CA PHE A 411 15.92 -10.99 -8.15
C PHE A 411 16.31 -11.05 -9.64
N GLU A 412 17.14 -10.12 -10.09
CA GLU A 412 17.64 -10.12 -11.47
C GLU A 412 18.59 -11.29 -11.73
N SER A 413 19.46 -11.61 -10.77
CA SER A 413 20.33 -12.79 -10.83
C SER A 413 19.50 -14.08 -10.93
N PHE A 414 18.42 -14.19 -10.14
CA PHE A 414 17.46 -15.30 -10.21
C PHE A 414 16.85 -15.45 -11.62
N VAL A 415 16.36 -14.36 -12.21
CA VAL A 415 15.73 -14.39 -13.55
C VAL A 415 16.74 -14.74 -14.64
N LYS A 416 17.99 -14.27 -14.52
CA LYS A 416 19.07 -14.58 -15.47
C LYS A 416 19.51 -16.03 -15.41
N GLU A 417 19.59 -16.60 -14.22
CA GLU A 417 20.00 -17.98 -14.02
C GLU A 417 18.95 -18.95 -14.58
N GLY A 418 17.65 -18.67 -14.34
CA GLY A 418 16.53 -19.39 -14.94
C GLY A 418 16.42 -20.88 -14.57
N THR A 419 17.18 -21.33 -13.56
CA THR A 419 17.24 -22.72 -13.09
C THR A 419 16.03 -23.11 -12.25
N HIS A 420 15.50 -22.14 -11.50
CA HIS A 420 14.41 -22.37 -10.54
C HIS A 420 13.07 -21.84 -11.07
N ARG A 421 11.98 -22.53 -10.73
CA ARG A 421 10.61 -22.12 -11.08
C ARG A 421 10.01 -21.24 -9.99
N LEU A 422 9.26 -20.21 -10.39
CA LEU A 422 8.56 -19.31 -9.47
C LEU A 422 7.13 -19.80 -9.22
N THR A 423 6.69 -19.77 -7.96
CA THR A 423 5.30 -19.94 -7.58
C THR A 423 4.81 -18.69 -6.85
N VAL A 424 3.54 -18.36 -7.02
CA VAL A 424 2.85 -17.27 -6.34
C VAL A 424 1.48 -17.80 -5.88
N ILE A 425 0.86 -17.16 -4.90
CA ILE A 425 -0.49 -17.55 -4.49
C ILE A 425 -1.48 -17.12 -5.58
N ARG A 426 -2.38 -18.04 -5.95
CA ARG A 426 -3.34 -17.81 -7.03
C ARG A 426 -4.30 -16.67 -6.68
N GLY A 427 -4.63 -15.83 -7.67
CA GLY A 427 -5.58 -14.73 -7.51
C GLY A 427 -5.07 -13.54 -6.68
N THR A 428 -3.77 -13.49 -6.37
CA THR A 428 -3.14 -12.36 -5.66
C THR A 428 -2.59 -11.31 -6.64
N ALA A 429 -2.34 -10.11 -6.13
CA ALA A 429 -1.75 -9.03 -6.90
C ALA A 429 -0.33 -9.35 -7.41
N ASP A 430 0.39 -10.26 -6.75
CA ASP A 430 1.72 -10.69 -7.18
C ASP A 430 1.68 -11.35 -8.56
N TYR A 431 0.67 -12.16 -8.83
CA TYR A 431 0.45 -12.73 -10.15
C TYR A 431 0.15 -11.65 -11.18
N ASP A 432 -0.82 -10.77 -10.85
CA ASP A 432 -1.28 -9.70 -11.75
C ASP A 432 -0.15 -8.73 -12.15
N LYS A 433 0.78 -8.45 -11.23
CA LYS A 433 1.95 -7.60 -11.47
C LYS A 433 2.84 -8.12 -12.58
N PHE A 434 3.12 -9.42 -12.59
CA PHE A 434 3.98 -10.00 -13.62
C PHE A 434 3.22 -10.26 -14.92
N ALA A 435 1.95 -10.67 -14.82
CA ALA A 435 1.11 -10.97 -15.98
C ALA A 435 0.76 -9.73 -16.81
N ASN A 436 0.44 -8.61 -16.15
CA ASN A 436 -0.01 -7.38 -16.82
C ASN A 436 1.13 -6.38 -17.12
N SER A 437 2.35 -6.65 -16.67
CA SER A 437 3.49 -5.74 -16.87
C SER A 437 4.07 -5.84 -18.28
N ALA A 438 4.35 -4.68 -18.88
CA ALA A 438 5.01 -4.58 -20.18
C ALA A 438 6.53 -4.78 -20.11
N ASP A 439 7.11 -4.70 -18.91
CA ASP A 439 8.54 -4.74 -18.65
C ASP A 439 9.18 -6.07 -19.10
N PRO A 440 10.33 -6.04 -19.80
CA PRO A 440 11.02 -7.26 -20.26
C PRO A 440 11.39 -8.24 -19.14
N LEU A 441 11.75 -7.75 -17.95
CA LEU A 441 12.12 -8.59 -16.83
C LEU A 441 10.88 -9.33 -16.29
N SER A 442 9.76 -8.63 -16.14
CA SER A 442 8.46 -9.22 -15.76
C SER A 442 8.00 -10.31 -16.73
N LYS A 443 8.18 -10.12 -18.04
CA LYS A 443 7.89 -11.15 -19.05
C LYS A 443 8.78 -12.38 -18.93
N ASN A 444 10.05 -12.21 -18.56
CA ASN A 444 10.95 -13.33 -18.32
C ASN A 444 10.59 -14.07 -17.02
N VAL A 445 10.18 -13.35 -15.97
CA VAL A 445 9.63 -13.94 -14.74
C VAL A 445 8.40 -14.80 -15.05
N MET A 446 7.49 -14.32 -15.91
CA MET A 446 6.29 -15.07 -16.28
C MET A 446 6.62 -16.41 -16.96
N LYS A 447 7.72 -16.51 -17.70
CA LYS A 447 8.19 -17.79 -18.29
C LYS A 447 8.71 -18.78 -17.24
N LEU A 448 9.24 -18.26 -16.12
CA LEU A 448 9.73 -19.06 -14.99
C LEU A 448 8.61 -19.45 -14.04
N MET A 449 7.48 -18.74 -14.08
CA MET A 449 6.31 -19.01 -13.25
C MET A 449 5.66 -20.37 -13.60
N LEU A 450 5.09 -21.03 -12.59
CA LEU A 450 4.27 -22.21 -12.81
C LEU A 450 2.99 -21.86 -13.57
N GLU A 451 2.48 -22.86 -14.29
CA GLU A 451 1.12 -22.80 -14.85
C GLU A 451 0.10 -22.48 -13.76
N GLU A 452 -0.90 -21.69 -14.14
CA GLU A 452 -1.88 -21.11 -13.23
C GLU A 452 -2.66 -22.15 -12.40
N GLU A 453 -2.97 -23.30 -13.00
CA GLU A 453 -3.67 -24.42 -12.34
C GLU A 453 -2.83 -25.08 -11.24
N LYS A 454 -1.50 -24.95 -11.31
CA LYS A 454 -0.55 -25.54 -10.35
C LYS A 454 -0.15 -24.57 -9.25
N LEU A 455 -0.69 -23.34 -9.27
CA LEU A 455 -0.44 -22.35 -8.23
C LEU A 455 -1.22 -22.70 -6.94
N PRO A 456 -0.60 -22.56 -5.76
CA PRO A 456 -1.26 -22.80 -4.48
C PRO A 456 -2.39 -21.78 -4.22
N LEU A 457 -3.45 -22.23 -3.56
CA LEU A 457 -4.56 -21.36 -3.15
C LEU A 457 -4.27 -20.63 -1.84
N ASN A 458 -3.52 -21.28 -0.95
CA ASN A 458 -3.21 -20.77 0.38
C ASN A 458 -1.70 -20.68 0.63
N VAL A 459 -1.30 -19.76 1.51
CA VAL A 459 0.08 -19.61 1.99
C VAL A 459 0.65 -20.93 2.49
N GLN A 460 -0.09 -21.64 3.34
CA GLN A 460 0.31 -22.93 3.90
C GLN A 460 0.57 -24.00 2.82
N GLU A 461 -0.26 -24.03 1.77
CA GLU A 461 -0.08 -24.93 0.65
C GLU A 461 1.17 -24.56 -0.17
N GLY A 462 1.38 -23.25 -0.39
CA GLY A 462 2.59 -22.73 -1.01
C GLY A 462 3.84 -23.17 -0.27
N PHE A 463 3.88 -23.03 1.04
CA PHE A 463 4.98 -23.52 1.88
C PHE A 463 5.15 -25.03 1.79
N LYS A 464 4.07 -25.80 1.91
CA LYS A 464 4.13 -27.26 1.83
C LYS A 464 4.72 -27.71 0.49
N ASN A 465 4.42 -27.01 -0.60
CA ASN A 465 4.99 -27.28 -1.92
C ASN A 465 6.50 -27.03 -1.98
N ILE A 466 7.00 -25.95 -1.36
CA ILE A 466 8.44 -25.63 -1.27
C ILE A 466 9.18 -26.65 -0.40
N VAL A 467 8.61 -26.99 0.77
CA VAL A 467 9.27 -27.86 1.77
C VAL A 467 9.26 -29.33 1.34
N MET A 468 8.11 -29.84 0.90
CA MET A 468 7.90 -31.28 0.73
C MET A 468 8.10 -31.79 -0.69
N LYS A 469 7.75 -30.99 -1.71
CA LYS A 469 7.55 -31.55 -3.07
C LYS A 469 8.64 -31.22 -4.07
N LEU A 470 9.29 -30.05 -4.05
CA LEU A 470 10.17 -29.65 -5.15
C LEU A 470 11.41 -28.86 -4.71
N ARG A 471 12.60 -29.40 -4.98
CA ARG A 471 13.90 -28.74 -4.69
C ARG A 471 14.17 -27.48 -5.52
N ASP A 472 13.53 -27.35 -6.68
CA ASP A 472 13.85 -26.31 -7.67
C ASP A 472 12.79 -25.19 -7.75
N LYS A 473 11.93 -25.06 -6.72
CA LYS A 473 10.87 -24.04 -6.70
C LYS A 473 11.08 -22.98 -5.64
N ILE A 474 10.75 -21.75 -6.01
CA ILE A 474 10.85 -20.54 -5.20
C ILE A 474 9.45 -19.93 -5.13
N SER A 475 9.04 -19.42 -3.97
CA SER A 475 7.77 -18.68 -3.85
C SER A 475 8.01 -17.21 -3.64
N THR A 476 7.17 -16.35 -4.23
CA THR A 476 7.01 -15.01 -3.65
C THR A 476 6.19 -15.14 -2.37
N MET A 477 6.55 -14.35 -1.37
CA MET A 477 5.76 -14.24 -0.18
C MET A 477 5.86 -12.85 0.42
N ASP A 478 4.81 -12.51 1.15
CA ASP A 478 4.72 -11.29 1.93
C ASP A 478 5.27 -11.50 3.35
N TYR A 479 5.99 -10.51 3.88
CA TYR A 479 6.73 -10.63 5.14
C TYR A 479 5.80 -10.74 6.35
N SER A 480 4.57 -10.26 6.24
CA SER A 480 3.57 -10.27 7.31
C SER A 480 2.98 -11.65 7.62
N TYR A 481 3.03 -12.61 6.68
CA TYR A 481 2.42 -13.94 6.85
C TYR A 481 3.38 -15.01 7.36
N VAL A 482 4.61 -14.64 7.71
CA VAL A 482 5.65 -15.58 8.11
C VAL A 482 5.76 -15.60 9.62
N ASP A 483 5.00 -16.47 10.27
CA ASP A 483 5.27 -16.83 11.65
C ASP A 483 6.44 -17.83 11.71
N ARG A 484 7.50 -17.50 12.45
CA ARG A 484 8.71 -18.35 12.50
C ARG A 484 8.43 -19.72 13.14
N GLU A 485 7.34 -19.85 13.89
CA GLU A 485 6.95 -21.10 14.55
C GLU A 485 6.30 -22.13 13.61
N ASP A 486 5.59 -21.68 12.57
CA ASP A 486 5.01 -22.56 11.53
C ASP A 486 6.07 -23.08 10.55
N ILE A 487 7.19 -22.36 10.48
CA ILE A 487 8.31 -22.67 9.61
C ILE A 487 9.27 -23.56 10.38
N GLY A 488 9.10 -24.87 10.22
CA GLY A 488 10.12 -25.83 10.64
C GLY A 488 11.51 -25.35 10.22
N SER A 489 12.50 -25.56 11.08
CA SER A 489 13.87 -24.99 11.10
C SER A 489 14.78 -25.17 9.86
N LYS A 490 14.23 -25.44 8.67
CA LYS A 490 14.93 -25.76 7.42
C LYS A 490 14.63 -24.81 6.26
N ILE A 491 13.97 -23.67 6.52
CA ILE A 491 13.70 -22.66 5.49
C ILE A 491 14.50 -21.41 5.84
N ILE A 492 15.37 -21.00 4.92
CA ILE A 492 16.02 -19.70 5.02
C ILE A 492 15.14 -18.67 4.36
N LEU A 493 14.61 -17.80 5.19
CA LEU A 493 13.94 -16.59 4.78
C LEU A 493 15.02 -15.53 4.58
N GLU A 494 15.76 -15.62 3.47
CA GLU A 494 16.55 -14.48 3.03
C GLU A 494 15.71 -13.64 2.08
N PRO A 495 15.24 -12.46 2.51
CA PRO A 495 14.31 -11.69 1.72
C PRO A 495 15.06 -11.02 0.57
N ILE A 496 15.01 -11.63 -0.60
CA ILE A 496 15.41 -10.97 -1.83
C ILE A 496 14.25 -10.08 -2.26
N PHE A 497 14.35 -8.82 -1.89
CA PHE A 497 13.33 -7.81 -2.19
C PHE A 497 13.36 -7.44 -3.67
N PHE A 498 12.19 -7.42 -4.31
CA PHE A 498 12.04 -6.99 -5.71
C PHE A 498 10.94 -5.94 -5.90
N SER A 499 10.10 -5.69 -4.89
CA SER A 499 9.07 -4.64 -4.90
C SER A 499 9.46 -3.50 -3.96
N THR A 500 9.15 -2.25 -4.34
CA THR A 500 9.44 -1.05 -3.55
C THR A 500 8.73 -1.09 -2.20
N TYR A 501 7.40 -1.09 -2.18
CA TYR A 501 6.54 -1.35 -1.03
C TYR A 501 5.11 -1.61 -1.53
N ASP A 502 4.43 -2.62 -0.99
CA ASP A 502 3.00 -2.83 -1.19
C ASP A 502 2.22 -2.32 0.01
N GLY A 503 1.09 -1.67 -0.24
CA GLY A 503 0.14 -1.29 0.79
C GLY A 503 -1.02 -2.27 0.81
N TYR A 504 -1.29 -2.88 1.96
CA TYR A 504 -2.54 -3.60 2.16
C TYR A 504 -3.62 -2.62 2.59
N MET A 505 -4.70 -2.64 1.82
CA MET A 505 -5.85 -1.75 1.97
C MET A 505 -7.11 -2.59 2.14
N ILE A 506 -8.13 -1.98 2.74
CA ILE A 506 -9.49 -2.49 2.70
C ILE A 506 -10.09 -2.05 1.37
N ILE A 507 -10.88 -2.92 0.74
CA ILE A 507 -11.60 -2.58 -0.48
C ILE A 507 -13.10 -2.45 -0.20
N LEU A 508 -13.70 -1.50 -0.90
CA LEU A 508 -15.13 -1.25 -0.91
C LEU A 508 -15.65 -1.37 -2.34
N ARG A 509 -16.95 -1.62 -2.46
CA ARG A 509 -17.63 -1.56 -3.75
C ARG A 509 -17.44 -0.17 -4.38
N GLU A 510 -17.20 -0.12 -5.68
CA GLU A 510 -17.09 1.13 -6.43
C GLU A 510 -18.29 2.05 -6.18
N ASN A 511 -18.02 3.34 -5.95
CA ASN A 511 -19.02 4.38 -5.67
C ASN A 511 -19.84 4.13 -4.39
N LYS A 512 -19.37 3.29 -3.45
CA LYS A 512 -19.94 3.29 -2.10
C LYS A 512 -19.50 4.54 -1.36
N GLU A 513 -20.46 5.09 -0.63
CA GLU A 513 -20.37 6.40 0.01
C GLU A 513 -19.35 6.45 1.17
N PHE A 514 -18.85 5.26 1.55
CA PHE A 514 -17.89 5.04 2.63
C PHE A 514 -16.43 4.94 2.16
N THR A 515 -16.16 4.91 0.85
CA THR A 515 -14.80 4.83 0.28
C THR A 515 -13.88 5.96 0.78
N LEU A 516 -14.46 7.13 1.05
CA LEU A 516 -13.74 8.30 1.53
C LEU A 516 -13.65 8.39 3.05
N LEU A 517 -14.19 7.41 3.80
CA LEU A 517 -13.81 7.22 5.20
C LEU A 517 -12.31 6.92 5.17
N LYS A 518 -11.52 7.95 5.46
CA LYS A 518 -10.06 7.90 5.56
C LYS A 518 -9.69 7.05 6.78
N PHE A 519 -9.91 5.74 6.69
CA PHE A 519 -9.38 4.76 7.62
C PHE A 519 -7.86 4.71 7.53
#